data_AF-A0A4E0R2F2-F1
#
_entry.id   AF-A0A4E0R2F2-F1
#
_cell.length_a   1.000
_cell.length_b   1.000
_cell.length_c   1.000
_cell.angle_alpha   90.00
_cell.angle_beta   90.00
_cell.angle_gamma   90.00
#
_symmetry.space_group_name_H-M   'P 1'
#
loop_
_entity.id
_entity.type
_entity.pdbx_description
1 polymer ?
#
loop_
_entity_poly.entity_id
_entity_poly.type
_entity_poly.pdbx_seq_one_letter_code
_entity_poly.pdbx_strand_id
1 'polypeptide(L)'
;METDDAPIPVIGSEHDQKSGDEKTADDSDSAVELWWETFLKQKQAEDALDAEIRAAWENCSQRRLKFAREVQKITELYQPIEKLLHTVLESDKIHRGDSLYREWGKMRRKECLLAYYDNDNFRATYALRRFLSSATSFLQALVYRIIPETPDVETYLRQHVSRVISIGVGPGPDMVAFVAYARVHGFKQRLVYYTLDQCAGWGMYLAAFDRHWSSEHRVSVWFKQYRFGKREDVDTLPDGDMLVFSFANTALMASSIWPLLQARYRLIVVLDGIKEAITLSYLDLFVAVVDSFLDAGFRNFTLTEKTSVYYHFAGLPTDSMTQPIAALDEHSNSNGDPQCINGSES
;
A
#
# COMPACT_ATOMS: atom_id res chain seq x y z
N MET A 1 38.47 -11.34 48.10
CA MET A 1 37.97 -12.60 47.55
C MET A 1 37.92 -12.37 46.05
N GLU A 2 38.86 -13.00 45.32
CA GLU A 2 38.99 -13.13 43.84
C GLU A 2 39.13 -11.79 43.09
N THR A 3 40.25 -11.30 42.52
CA THR A 3 41.45 -11.81 41.79
C THR A 3 41.19 -12.71 40.58
N ASP A 4 41.32 -12.10 39.40
CA ASP A 4 41.85 -12.64 38.13
C ASP A 4 42.25 -11.39 37.31
N ASP A 5 43.51 -10.94 37.23
CA ASP A 5 44.74 -11.51 36.66
C ASP A 5 44.67 -11.91 35.17
N ALA A 6 45.18 -11.02 34.31
CA ALA A 6 45.92 -11.36 33.09
C ALA A 6 46.80 -10.16 32.66
N PRO A 7 47.99 -10.37 32.06
CA PRO A 7 49.23 -9.83 32.60
C PRO A 7 49.84 -8.64 31.86
N ILE A 8 50.57 -7.83 32.64
CA ILE A 8 51.47 -6.75 32.23
C ILE A 8 52.75 -7.36 31.64
N PRO A 9 53.25 -6.94 30.47
CA PRO A 9 54.54 -7.38 29.97
C PRO A 9 55.68 -6.78 30.82
N VAL A 10 56.49 -7.67 31.39
CA VAL A 10 57.70 -7.36 32.15
C VAL A 10 58.74 -6.71 31.23
N ILE A 11 59.15 -5.49 31.59
CA ILE A 11 60.30 -4.80 31.01
C ILE A 11 61.55 -5.45 31.57
N GLY A 12 62.21 -6.28 30.76
CA GLY A 12 63.54 -6.80 31.02
C GLY A 12 64.59 -5.75 30.67
N SER A 13 65.25 -5.23 31.70
CA SER A 13 66.44 -4.40 31.60
C SER A 13 67.69 -5.28 31.58
N GLU A 14 68.38 -5.34 30.44
CA GLU A 14 69.80 -5.70 30.37
C GLU A 14 70.54 -4.59 29.61
N HIS A 15 71.40 -3.88 30.34
CA HIS A 15 72.42 -3.03 29.77
C HIS A 15 73.71 -3.84 29.71
N ASP A 16 74.30 -4.00 28.52
CA ASP A 16 75.76 -3.89 28.37
C ASP A 16 76.19 -3.55 26.92
N GLN A 17 76.59 -2.28 26.78
CA GLN A 17 77.72 -1.69 26.06
C GLN A 17 78.05 -2.03 24.58
N LYS A 18 77.92 -0.95 23.77
CA LYS A 18 78.84 -0.37 22.77
C LYS A 18 79.32 -1.21 21.57
N SER A 19 78.77 -0.85 20.41
CA SER A 19 79.49 -0.22 19.28
C SER A 19 78.42 0.15 18.24
N GLY A 20 78.22 1.43 17.92
CA GLY A 20 79.03 2.14 16.94
C GLY A 20 78.37 2.02 15.58
N ASP A 21 77.38 2.86 15.29
CA ASP A 21 77.27 3.58 14.03
C ASP A 21 76.01 4.47 14.00
N GLU A 22 76.22 5.66 13.44
CA GLU A 22 75.25 6.71 13.22
C GLU A 22 74.08 6.23 12.35
N LYS A 23 72.83 6.50 12.78
CA LYS A 23 71.66 6.80 11.93
C LYS A 23 70.47 7.17 12.81
N THR A 24 70.35 8.46 13.12
CA THR A 24 69.21 9.02 13.87
C THR A 24 68.73 10.28 13.16
N ALA A 25 67.79 10.11 12.22
CA ALA A 25 66.87 11.14 11.70
C ALA A 25 65.88 10.57 10.66
N ASP A 26 66.32 9.62 9.82
CA ASP A 26 65.56 9.20 8.62
C ASP A 26 64.39 8.23 8.89
N ASP A 27 64.51 7.37 9.91
CA ASP A 27 63.47 6.38 10.26
C ASP A 27 62.30 6.98 11.04
N SER A 28 62.49 8.10 11.75
CA SER A 28 61.42 8.76 12.50
C SER A 28 60.53 9.61 11.61
N ASP A 29 61.09 10.30 10.62
CA ASP A 29 60.31 11.16 9.72
C ASP A 29 59.44 10.32 8.79
N SER A 30 59.96 9.19 8.27
CA SER A 30 59.16 8.24 7.49
C SER A 30 58.03 7.60 8.31
N ALA A 31 58.28 7.27 9.58
CA ALA A 31 57.25 6.74 10.46
C ALA A 31 56.16 7.78 10.81
N VAL A 32 56.55 9.05 10.97
CA VAL A 32 55.62 10.16 11.21
C VAL A 32 54.78 10.46 9.96
N GLU A 33 55.38 10.43 8.76
CA GLU A 33 54.64 10.58 7.51
C GLU A 33 53.64 9.44 7.29
N LEU A 34 54.05 8.18 7.53
CA LEU A 34 53.16 7.03 7.42
C LEU A 34 52.00 7.10 8.44
N TRP A 35 52.30 7.53 9.67
CA TRP A 35 51.28 7.76 10.69
C TRP A 35 50.32 8.87 10.26
N TRP A 36 50.83 9.97 9.72
CA TRP A 36 50.02 11.10 9.25
C TRP A 36 49.11 10.71 8.08
N GLU A 37 49.62 9.98 7.10
CA GLU A 37 48.81 9.46 6.00
C GLU A 37 47.71 8.50 6.48
N THR A 38 48.05 7.63 7.43
CA THR A 38 47.09 6.67 8.01
C THR A 38 46.01 7.40 8.79
N PHE A 39 46.39 8.39 9.60
CA PHE A 39 45.47 9.26 10.33
C PHE A 39 44.54 10.03 9.40
N LEU A 40 45.06 10.63 8.31
CA LEU A 40 44.26 11.35 7.33
C LEU A 40 43.26 10.44 6.62
N LYS A 41 43.68 9.22 6.21
CA LYS A 41 42.77 8.23 5.60
C LYS A 41 41.67 7.81 6.57
N GLN A 42 42.02 7.56 7.82
CA GLN A 42 41.05 7.20 8.85
C GLN A 42 40.07 8.35 9.12
N LYS A 43 40.57 9.59 9.23
CA LYS A 43 39.74 10.77 9.43
C LYS A 43 38.78 11.02 8.27
N GLN A 44 39.24 10.86 7.03
CA GLN A 44 38.38 10.96 5.84
C GLN A 44 37.28 9.88 5.82
N ALA A 45 37.60 8.65 6.23
CA ALA A 45 36.61 7.57 6.33
C ALA A 45 35.57 7.86 7.43
N GLU A 46 35.98 8.38 8.57
CA GLU A 46 35.09 8.82 9.65
C GLU A 46 34.18 9.96 9.19
N ASP A 47 34.73 10.98 8.52
CA ASP A 47 33.94 12.11 8.03
C ASP A 47 32.93 11.69 6.94
N ALA A 48 33.28 10.70 6.11
CA ALA A 48 32.36 10.11 5.13
C ALA A 48 31.22 9.34 5.82
N LEU A 49 31.52 8.54 6.84
CA LEU A 49 30.53 7.83 7.64
C LEU A 49 29.59 8.80 8.35
N ASP A 50 30.11 9.88 8.93
CA ASP A 50 29.32 10.92 9.58
C ASP A 50 28.39 11.65 8.60
N ALA A 51 28.83 11.84 7.36
CA ALA A 51 28.00 12.43 6.30
C ALA A 51 26.86 11.47 5.90
N GLU A 52 27.15 10.17 5.78
CA GLU A 52 26.13 9.15 5.50
C GLU A 52 25.09 9.05 6.63
N ILE A 53 25.52 9.04 7.89
CA ILE A 53 24.63 9.00 9.06
C ILE A 53 23.73 10.25 9.09
N ARG A 54 24.29 11.44 8.84
CA ARG A 54 23.52 12.69 8.76
C ARG A 54 22.50 12.67 7.62
N ALA A 55 22.90 12.22 6.43
CA ALA A 55 22.00 12.09 5.29
C ALA A 55 20.87 11.07 5.58
N ALA A 56 21.18 9.95 6.23
CA ALA A 56 20.19 8.96 6.64
C ALA A 56 19.21 9.53 7.69
N TRP A 57 19.71 10.30 8.66
CA TRP A 57 18.90 10.96 9.67
C TRP A 57 17.98 12.03 9.07
N GLU A 58 18.50 12.89 8.21
CA GLU A 58 17.72 13.92 7.51
C GLU A 58 16.64 13.27 6.65
N ASN A 59 16.98 12.24 5.88
CA ASN A 59 16.02 11.47 5.09
C ASN A 59 14.93 10.84 5.98
N CYS A 60 15.29 10.28 7.13
CA CYS A 60 14.34 9.73 8.09
C CYS A 60 13.40 10.81 8.65
N SER A 61 13.95 11.96 9.05
CA SER A 61 13.16 13.07 9.62
C SER A 61 12.19 13.66 8.59
N GLN A 62 12.64 13.84 7.35
CA GLN A 62 11.82 14.36 6.26
C GLN A 62 10.71 13.38 5.88
N ARG A 63 11.00 12.06 5.83
CA ARG A 63 9.97 11.03 5.60
C ARG A 63 8.93 11.03 6.70
N ARG A 64 9.33 11.12 7.97
CA ARG A 64 8.40 11.21 9.11
C ARG A 64 7.51 12.45 9.04
N LEU A 65 8.08 13.62 8.69
CA LEU A 65 7.31 14.85 8.54
C LEU A 65 6.31 14.79 7.37
N LYS A 66 6.72 14.23 6.22
CA LYS A 66 5.83 13.99 5.07
C LYS A 66 4.68 13.05 5.46
N PHE A 67 5.00 11.93 6.11
CA PHE A 67 4.00 10.99 6.59
C PHE A 67 3.03 11.63 7.60
N ALA A 68 3.51 12.47 8.51
CA ALA A 68 2.65 13.22 9.43
C ALA A 68 1.68 14.16 8.69
N ARG A 69 2.13 14.83 7.62
CA ARG A 69 1.26 15.68 6.77
C ARG A 69 0.22 14.84 6.02
N GLU A 70 0.59 13.66 5.53
CA GLU A 70 -0.34 12.73 4.89
C GLU A 70 -1.41 12.24 5.88
N VAL A 71 -1.01 11.86 7.10
CA VAL A 71 -1.95 11.47 8.18
C VAL A 71 -2.85 12.64 8.57
N GLN A 72 -2.31 13.86 8.68
CA GLN A 72 -3.13 15.04 8.93
C GLN A 72 -4.16 15.25 7.81
N LYS A 73 -3.76 15.06 6.54
CA LYS A 73 -4.68 15.17 5.41
C LYS A 73 -5.74 14.07 5.42
N ILE A 74 -5.42 12.85 5.86
CA ILE A 74 -6.42 11.78 6.09
C ILE A 74 -7.49 12.26 7.09
N THR A 75 -7.08 12.84 8.22
CA THR A 75 -8.02 13.34 9.24
C THR A 75 -8.91 14.46 8.68
N GLU A 76 -8.35 15.39 7.91
CA GLU A 76 -9.12 16.44 7.23
C GLU A 76 -10.15 15.85 6.27
N LEU A 77 -9.72 14.96 5.38
CA LEU A 77 -10.55 14.29 4.38
C LEU A 77 -11.67 13.44 5.01
N TYR A 78 -11.43 12.89 6.20
CA TYR A 78 -12.39 12.08 6.94
C TYR A 78 -13.53 12.90 7.58
N GLN A 79 -13.35 14.21 7.81
CA GLN A 79 -14.33 15.05 8.52
C GLN A 79 -15.80 14.94 8.04
N PRO A 80 -16.14 14.96 6.74
CA PRO A 80 -17.53 14.82 6.32
C PRO A 80 -18.14 13.45 6.68
N ILE A 81 -17.33 12.40 6.69
CA ILE A 81 -17.74 11.07 7.14
C ILE A 81 -17.92 11.09 8.66
N GLU A 82 -16.94 11.63 9.40
CA GLU A 82 -16.99 11.73 10.86
C GLU A 82 -18.24 12.45 11.37
N LYS A 83 -18.61 13.57 10.75
CA LYS A 83 -19.84 14.31 11.08
C LYS A 83 -21.09 13.44 10.92
N LEU A 84 -21.19 12.68 9.82
CA LEU A 84 -22.31 11.79 9.58
C LEU A 84 -22.35 10.63 10.59
N LEU A 85 -21.18 10.10 10.96
CA LEU A 85 -21.06 9.06 11.99
C LEU A 85 -21.58 9.56 13.33
N HIS A 86 -21.20 10.77 13.75
CA HIS A 86 -21.71 11.35 14.99
C HIS A 86 -23.22 11.56 14.96
N THR A 87 -23.81 12.03 13.86
CA THR A 87 -25.27 12.15 13.73
C THR A 87 -25.98 10.80 13.93
N VAL A 88 -25.45 9.71 13.34
CA VAL A 88 -26.02 8.37 13.53
C VAL A 88 -25.89 7.92 14.99
N LEU A 89 -24.72 8.10 15.60
CA LEU A 89 -24.45 7.64 16.96
C LEU A 89 -25.17 8.46 18.04
N GLU A 90 -25.40 9.75 17.83
CA GLU A 90 -26.24 10.58 18.70
C GLU A 90 -27.69 10.08 18.76
N SER A 91 -28.17 9.46 17.67
CA SER A 91 -29.49 8.83 17.64
C SER A 91 -29.53 7.45 18.32
N ASP A 92 -28.38 6.82 18.57
CA ASP A 92 -28.23 5.51 19.24
C ASP A 92 -28.24 5.65 20.77
N LYS A 93 -29.37 6.09 21.33
CA LYS A 93 -29.53 6.40 22.77
C LYS A 93 -29.20 5.24 23.74
N ILE A 94 -29.19 4.00 23.25
CA ILE A 94 -28.90 2.79 24.06
C ILE A 94 -27.52 2.20 23.78
N HIS A 95 -26.68 2.88 22.99
CA HIS A 95 -25.33 2.42 22.61
C HIS A 95 -25.32 0.99 22.03
N ARG A 96 -26.31 0.69 21.18
CA ARG A 96 -26.43 -0.62 20.52
C ARG A 96 -25.22 -0.90 19.63
N GLY A 97 -24.70 0.11 18.93
CA GLY A 97 -23.53 -0.01 18.06
C GLY A 97 -22.30 -0.54 18.79
N ASP A 98 -22.01 -0.03 19.99
CA ASP A 98 -20.88 -0.47 20.81
C ASP A 98 -21.03 -1.90 21.33
N SER A 99 -22.26 -2.32 21.64
CA SER A 99 -22.54 -3.69 22.06
C SER A 99 -22.33 -4.66 20.91
N LEU A 100 -22.89 -4.35 19.73
CA LEU A 100 -22.69 -5.12 18.51
C LEU A 100 -21.22 -5.16 18.08
N TYR A 101 -20.48 -4.05 18.21
CA TYR A 101 -19.04 -4.02 17.90
C TYR A 101 -18.21 -4.94 18.79
N ARG A 102 -18.52 -4.98 20.09
CA ARG A 102 -17.85 -5.89 21.04
C ARG A 102 -18.16 -7.35 20.73
N GLU A 103 -19.40 -7.67 20.36
CA GLU A 103 -19.78 -9.02 19.93
C GLU A 103 -19.10 -9.42 18.63
N TRP A 104 -19.14 -8.55 17.63
CA TRP A 104 -18.46 -8.74 16.34
C TRP A 104 -16.96 -9.01 16.53
N GLY A 105 -16.31 -8.36 17.50
CA GLY A 105 -14.90 -8.60 17.83
C GLY A 105 -14.60 -10.03 18.34
N LYS A 106 -15.61 -10.73 18.88
CA LYS A 106 -15.50 -12.11 19.37
C LYS A 106 -15.87 -13.16 18.31
N MET A 107 -16.55 -12.74 17.24
CA MET A 107 -16.99 -13.63 16.17
C MET A 107 -15.81 -14.14 15.35
N ARG A 108 -15.77 -15.47 15.13
CA ARG A 108 -14.69 -16.16 14.41
C ARG A 108 -15.05 -16.57 12.98
N ARG A 109 -16.34 -16.63 12.63
CA ARG A 109 -16.81 -17.05 11.29
C ARG A 109 -17.14 -15.84 10.41
N LYS A 110 -16.56 -15.78 9.21
CA LYS A 110 -16.72 -14.67 8.26
C LYS A 110 -18.19 -14.43 7.90
N GLU A 111 -18.97 -15.48 7.63
CA GLU A 111 -20.39 -15.37 7.28
C GLU A 111 -21.20 -14.63 8.38
N CYS A 112 -20.89 -14.90 9.65
CA CYS A 112 -21.56 -14.28 10.78
C CYS A 112 -21.20 -12.79 10.94
N LEU A 113 -20.06 -12.35 10.40
CA LEU A 113 -19.64 -10.95 10.47
C LEU A 113 -20.49 -10.05 9.57
N LEU A 114 -20.98 -10.58 8.46
CA LEU A 114 -21.65 -9.78 7.44
C LEU A 114 -23.02 -9.28 7.91
N ALA A 115 -23.73 -10.08 8.69
CA ALA A 115 -25.03 -9.71 9.26
C ALA A 115 -24.96 -8.46 10.16
N TYR A 116 -23.81 -8.18 10.78
CA TYR A 116 -23.65 -6.98 11.58
C TYR A 116 -23.65 -5.70 10.73
N TYR A 117 -23.16 -5.78 9.48
CA TYR A 117 -23.13 -4.63 8.58
C TYR A 117 -24.52 -4.17 8.14
N ASP A 118 -25.58 -4.94 8.34
CA ASP A 118 -26.95 -4.48 8.07
C ASP A 118 -27.44 -3.46 9.11
N ASN A 119 -26.78 -3.36 10.28
CA ASN A 119 -27.16 -2.42 11.33
C ASN A 119 -26.41 -1.08 11.23
N ASP A 120 -27.16 0.01 11.10
CA ASP A 120 -26.63 1.38 10.94
C ASP A 120 -25.73 1.81 12.10
N ASN A 121 -26.16 1.56 13.34
CA ASN A 121 -25.38 1.92 14.54
C ASN A 121 -24.07 1.13 14.59
N PHE A 122 -24.11 -0.16 14.26
CA PHE A 122 -22.89 -0.97 14.13
C PHE A 122 -21.96 -0.42 13.05
N ARG A 123 -22.47 -0.11 11.85
CA ARG A 123 -21.65 0.46 10.78
C ARG A 123 -20.99 1.77 11.19
N ALA A 124 -21.74 2.63 11.88
CA ALA A 124 -21.23 3.90 12.38
C ALA A 124 -20.13 3.69 13.43
N THR A 125 -20.37 2.82 14.42
CA THR A 125 -19.35 2.45 15.42
C THR A 125 -18.13 1.80 14.78
N TYR A 126 -18.32 0.91 13.80
CA TYR A 126 -17.26 0.24 13.08
C TYR A 126 -16.38 1.25 12.34
N ALA A 127 -17.00 2.13 11.55
CA ALA A 127 -16.28 3.16 10.82
C ALA A 127 -15.53 4.09 11.77
N LEU A 128 -16.17 4.60 12.83
CA LEU A 128 -15.53 5.47 13.82
C LEU A 128 -14.28 4.83 14.45
N ARG A 129 -14.34 3.53 14.76
CA ARG A 129 -13.22 2.81 15.41
C ARG A 129 -12.13 2.35 14.44
N ARG A 130 -12.46 2.12 13.16
CA ARG A 130 -11.56 1.44 12.19
C ARG A 130 -11.06 2.35 11.07
N PHE A 131 -11.72 3.46 10.77
CA PHE A 131 -11.43 4.26 9.59
C PHE A 131 -9.98 4.74 9.55
N LEU A 132 -9.57 5.53 10.56
CA LEU A 132 -8.25 6.15 10.59
C LEU A 132 -7.12 5.12 10.67
N SER A 133 -7.31 4.05 11.43
CA SER A 133 -6.31 2.97 11.50
C SER A 133 -6.16 2.25 10.16
N SER A 134 -7.27 1.95 9.47
CA SER A 134 -7.24 1.30 8.16
C SER A 134 -6.63 2.21 7.08
N ALA A 135 -6.98 3.50 7.08
CA ALA A 135 -6.42 4.49 6.17
C ALA A 135 -4.91 4.66 6.39
N THR A 136 -4.50 4.74 7.65
CA THR A 136 -3.07 4.84 8.02
C THR A 136 -2.32 3.57 7.61
N SER A 137 -2.88 2.38 7.81
CA SER A 137 -2.25 1.13 7.36
C SER A 137 -2.07 1.09 5.84
N PHE A 138 -3.06 1.55 5.08
CA PHE A 138 -2.91 1.68 3.62
C PHE A 138 -1.77 2.63 3.24
N LEU A 139 -1.76 3.81 3.85
CA LEU A 139 -0.72 4.81 3.61
C LEU A 139 0.67 4.27 3.98
N GLN A 140 0.81 3.58 5.11
CA GLN A 140 2.06 2.95 5.54
C GLN A 140 2.53 1.88 4.56
N ALA A 141 1.64 1.01 4.10
CA ALA A 141 1.95 0.01 3.09
C ALA A 141 2.50 0.66 1.82
N LEU A 142 1.85 1.73 1.36
CA LEU A 142 2.25 2.45 0.16
C LEU A 142 3.62 3.14 0.32
N VAL A 143 3.77 3.96 1.36
CA VAL A 143 4.91 4.88 1.55
C VAL A 143 6.15 4.19 2.10
N TYR A 144 5.99 3.22 3.00
CA TYR A 144 7.14 2.59 3.66
C TYR A 144 7.57 1.27 3.03
N ARG A 145 6.74 0.65 2.17
CA ARG A 145 7.05 -0.66 1.60
C ARG A 145 6.93 -0.68 0.08
N ILE A 146 5.73 -0.47 -0.47
CA ILE A 146 5.49 -0.64 -1.92
C ILE A 146 6.38 0.31 -2.75
N ILE A 147 6.36 1.62 -2.47
CA ILE A 147 7.16 2.59 -3.22
C ILE A 147 8.66 2.38 -2.99
N PRO A 148 9.16 2.21 -1.75
CA PRO A 148 10.59 1.92 -1.54
C PRO A 148 11.09 0.64 -2.22
N GLU A 149 10.30 -0.43 -2.26
CA GLU A 149 10.66 -1.69 -2.93
C GLU A 149 10.48 -1.64 -4.46
N THR A 150 9.59 -0.75 -4.94
CA THR A 150 9.30 -0.57 -6.37
C THR A 150 9.10 0.92 -6.68
N PRO A 151 10.19 1.72 -6.82
CA PRO A 151 10.11 3.17 -6.95
C PRO A 151 9.27 3.67 -8.15
N ASP A 152 9.25 2.91 -9.24
CA ASP A 152 8.45 3.21 -10.43
C ASP A 152 6.94 3.28 -10.15
N VAL A 153 6.47 2.66 -9.05
CA VAL A 153 5.07 2.78 -8.61
C VAL A 153 4.71 4.24 -8.33
N GLU A 154 5.59 5.03 -7.72
CA GLU A 154 5.29 6.45 -7.46
C GLU A 154 5.10 7.23 -8.76
N THR A 155 5.97 7.00 -9.75
CA THR A 155 5.84 7.58 -11.10
C THR A 155 4.52 7.14 -11.75
N TYR A 156 4.19 5.86 -11.66
CA TYR A 156 2.93 5.33 -12.19
C TYR A 156 1.69 5.95 -11.55
N LEU A 157 1.66 6.03 -10.22
CA LEU A 157 0.58 6.65 -9.46
C LEU A 157 0.42 8.13 -9.83
N ARG A 158 1.52 8.84 -10.05
CA ARG A 158 1.52 10.27 -10.40
C ARG A 158 1.07 10.54 -11.83
N GLN A 159 1.50 9.73 -12.78
CA GLN A 159 1.38 10.05 -14.21
C GLN A 159 0.26 9.28 -14.91
N HIS A 160 -0.10 8.10 -14.42
CA HIS A 160 -0.97 7.17 -15.14
C HIS A 160 -2.25 6.82 -14.38
N VAL A 161 -2.27 6.94 -13.04
CA VAL A 161 -3.47 6.57 -12.26
C VAL A 161 -4.47 7.72 -12.19
N SER A 162 -5.60 7.56 -12.89
CA SER A 162 -6.77 8.44 -12.81
C SER A 162 -8.06 7.69 -12.44
N ARG A 163 -8.14 6.38 -12.68
CA ARG A 163 -9.28 5.51 -12.38
C ARG A 163 -8.85 4.43 -11.39
N VAL A 164 -9.45 4.43 -10.21
CA VAL A 164 -9.15 3.49 -9.14
C VAL A 164 -10.38 2.64 -8.90
N ILE A 165 -10.22 1.32 -8.83
CA ILE A 165 -11.27 0.40 -8.42
C ILE A 165 -10.97 -0.04 -7.00
N SER A 166 -11.92 0.12 -6.08
CA SER A 166 -11.76 -0.30 -4.68
C SER A 166 -12.84 -1.33 -4.34
N ILE A 167 -12.41 -2.55 -4.02
CA ILE A 167 -13.27 -3.70 -3.69
C ILE A 167 -13.22 -3.97 -2.20
N GLY A 168 -14.40 -4.12 -1.59
CA GLY A 168 -14.58 -4.16 -0.14
C GLY A 168 -14.22 -2.82 0.49
N VAL A 169 -14.64 -1.72 -0.15
CA VAL A 169 -14.27 -0.35 0.22
C VAL A 169 -14.67 0.02 1.65
N GLY A 170 -15.70 -0.62 2.23
CA GLY A 170 -16.27 -0.19 3.50
C GLY A 170 -16.59 1.31 3.49
N PRO A 171 -16.25 2.06 4.56
CA PRO A 171 -16.49 3.51 4.59
C PRO A 171 -15.51 4.33 3.71
N GLY A 172 -14.55 3.71 3.01
CA GLY A 172 -13.57 4.36 2.11
C GLY A 172 -12.21 4.77 2.71
N PRO A 173 -11.61 4.02 3.64
CA PRO A 173 -10.32 4.41 4.24
C PRO A 173 -9.14 4.36 3.24
N ASP A 174 -9.11 3.39 2.34
CA ASP A 174 -8.08 3.25 1.30
C ASP A 174 -8.16 4.40 0.28
N MET A 175 -9.38 4.75 -0.14
CA MET A 175 -9.66 5.91 -0.98
C MET A 175 -9.12 7.20 -0.34
N VAL A 176 -9.48 7.46 0.93
CA VAL A 176 -9.01 8.65 1.64
C VAL A 176 -7.49 8.66 1.77
N ALA A 177 -6.88 7.52 2.08
CA ALA A 177 -5.42 7.39 2.20
C ALA A 177 -4.71 7.72 0.88
N PHE A 178 -5.18 7.18 -0.24
CA PHE A 178 -4.55 7.47 -1.53
C PHE A 178 -4.82 8.91 -1.99
N VAL A 179 -6.00 9.47 -1.76
CA VAL A 179 -6.27 10.90 -2.03
C VAL A 179 -5.35 11.78 -1.18
N ALA A 180 -5.18 11.49 0.11
CA ALA A 180 -4.28 12.22 1.00
C ALA A 180 -2.84 12.20 0.46
N TYR A 181 -2.32 11.02 0.15
CA TYR A 181 -1.00 10.84 -0.45
C TYR A 181 -0.87 11.64 -1.75
N ALA A 182 -1.78 11.44 -2.71
CA ALA A 182 -1.73 12.10 -4.01
C ALA A 182 -1.69 13.63 -3.87
N ARG A 183 -2.53 14.21 -3.02
CA ARG A 183 -2.61 15.67 -2.85
C ARG A 183 -1.40 16.24 -2.13
N VAL A 184 -0.89 15.57 -1.08
CA VAL A 184 0.33 15.99 -0.37
C VAL A 184 1.56 15.94 -1.28
N HIS A 185 1.62 14.97 -2.21
CA HIS A 185 2.69 14.84 -3.19
C HIS A 185 2.45 15.63 -4.49
N GLY A 186 1.44 16.49 -4.52
CA GLY A 186 1.22 17.45 -5.61
C GLY A 186 0.64 16.86 -6.89
N PHE A 187 0.05 15.66 -6.84
CA PHE A 187 -0.56 15.01 -7.99
C PHE A 187 -1.72 15.86 -8.50
N LYS A 188 -1.77 16.09 -9.82
CA LYS A 188 -2.71 17.03 -10.45
C LYS A 188 -3.86 16.35 -11.17
N GLN A 189 -3.77 15.05 -11.44
CA GLN A 189 -4.81 14.32 -12.12
C GLN A 189 -6.07 14.18 -11.28
N ARG A 190 -7.22 14.09 -11.98
CA ARG A 190 -8.50 13.76 -11.36
C ARG A 190 -8.51 12.28 -11.01
N LEU A 191 -8.96 11.95 -9.80
CA LEU A 191 -9.12 10.56 -9.36
C LEU A 191 -10.60 10.17 -9.40
N VAL A 192 -10.94 9.15 -10.17
CA VAL A 192 -12.28 8.58 -10.26
C VAL A 192 -12.26 7.21 -9.59
N TYR A 193 -13.01 7.06 -8.52
CA TYR A 193 -13.14 5.82 -7.78
C TYR A 193 -14.39 5.06 -8.21
N TYR A 194 -14.21 3.82 -8.62
CA TYR A 194 -15.26 2.82 -8.75
C TYR A 194 -15.21 1.90 -7.53
N THR A 195 -16.07 2.19 -6.56
CA THR A 195 -16.08 1.52 -5.27
C THR A 195 -17.16 0.44 -5.22
N LEU A 196 -16.80 -0.72 -4.70
CA LEU A 196 -17.61 -1.94 -4.67
C LEU A 196 -17.61 -2.48 -3.25
N ASP A 197 -18.80 -2.71 -2.69
CA ASP A 197 -18.95 -3.45 -1.44
C ASP A 197 -20.30 -4.18 -1.45
N GLN A 198 -20.39 -5.32 -0.78
CA GLN A 198 -21.66 -6.05 -0.67
C GLN A 198 -22.66 -5.33 0.24
N CYS A 199 -22.19 -4.51 1.18
CA CYS A 199 -23.05 -3.74 2.08
C CYS A 199 -23.40 -2.39 1.48
N ALA A 200 -24.67 -2.22 1.09
CA ALA A 200 -25.18 -0.97 0.52
C ALA A 200 -25.03 0.23 1.48
N GLY A 201 -25.06 -0.05 2.79
CA GLY A 201 -25.06 0.96 3.84
C GLY A 201 -23.78 1.79 3.93
N TRP A 202 -22.71 1.41 3.23
CA TRP A 202 -21.51 2.24 3.11
C TRP A 202 -21.67 3.43 2.16
N GLY A 203 -22.60 3.33 1.19
CA GLY A 203 -22.78 4.33 0.15
C GLY A 203 -23.04 5.74 0.67
N MET A 204 -23.70 5.88 1.83
CA MET A 204 -23.95 7.19 2.43
C MET A 204 -22.68 7.90 2.89
N TYR A 205 -21.69 7.17 3.42
CA TYR A 205 -20.41 7.75 3.85
C TYR A 205 -19.56 8.15 2.65
N LEU A 206 -19.52 7.30 1.62
CA LEU A 206 -18.83 7.57 0.36
C LEU A 206 -19.44 8.78 -0.37
N ALA A 207 -20.77 8.89 -0.38
CA ALA A 207 -21.45 10.05 -0.94
C ALA A 207 -21.20 11.34 -0.13
N ALA A 208 -21.11 11.26 1.20
CA ALA A 208 -20.76 12.41 2.03
C ALA A 208 -19.36 12.92 1.73
N PHE A 209 -18.40 12.01 1.55
CA PHE A 209 -17.04 12.34 1.11
C PHE A 209 -17.04 13.00 -0.28
N ASP A 210 -17.67 12.37 -1.27
CA ASP A 210 -17.70 12.85 -2.66
C ASP A 210 -18.31 14.26 -2.77
N ARG A 211 -19.47 14.48 -2.13
CA ARG A 211 -20.14 15.78 -2.13
C ARG A 211 -19.28 16.89 -1.53
N HIS A 212 -18.48 16.57 -0.53
CA HIS A 212 -17.65 17.58 0.15
C HIS A 212 -16.37 17.88 -0.64
N TRP A 213 -15.71 16.84 -1.16
CA TRP A 213 -14.33 16.95 -1.65
C TRP A 213 -14.17 16.89 -3.17
N SER A 214 -15.22 16.57 -3.93
CA SER A 214 -15.10 16.30 -5.37
C SER A 214 -14.49 17.44 -6.18
N SER A 215 -14.86 18.68 -5.86
CA SER A 215 -14.35 19.90 -6.49
C SER A 215 -12.94 20.23 -6.00
N GLU A 216 -12.75 20.33 -4.69
CA GLU A 216 -11.49 20.76 -4.07
C GLU A 216 -10.34 19.78 -4.34
N HIS A 217 -10.62 18.49 -4.22
CA HIS A 217 -9.61 17.45 -4.36
C HIS A 217 -9.70 16.73 -5.68
N ARG A 218 -10.45 17.24 -6.67
CA ARG A 218 -10.57 16.65 -8.01
C ARG A 218 -10.80 15.13 -7.92
N VAL A 219 -11.76 14.73 -7.12
CA VAL A 219 -12.12 13.33 -6.89
C VAL A 219 -13.57 13.10 -7.31
N SER A 220 -13.88 11.89 -7.76
CA SER A 220 -15.26 11.41 -7.90
C SER A 220 -15.35 10.02 -7.31
N VAL A 221 -16.44 9.73 -6.60
CA VAL A 221 -16.69 8.42 -6.01
C VAL A 221 -18.00 7.86 -6.52
N TRP A 222 -17.91 6.74 -7.22
CA TRP A 222 -19.05 5.94 -7.66
C TRP A 222 -19.12 4.71 -6.78
N PHE A 223 -20.30 4.42 -6.23
CA PHE A 223 -20.51 3.25 -5.38
C PHE A 223 -21.52 2.31 -6.02
N LYS A 224 -21.16 1.02 -6.08
CA LYS A 224 -22.05 -0.05 -6.51
C LYS A 224 -22.08 -1.13 -5.43
N GLN A 225 -23.29 -1.45 -4.97
CA GLN A 225 -23.48 -2.62 -4.12
C GLN A 225 -23.22 -3.89 -4.94
N TYR A 226 -22.14 -4.61 -4.62
CA TYR A 226 -21.73 -5.80 -5.35
C TYR A 226 -20.86 -6.71 -4.49
N ARG A 227 -21.15 -8.01 -4.52
CA ARG A 227 -20.33 -9.04 -3.85
C ARG A 227 -19.34 -9.63 -4.87
N PHE A 228 -18.13 -9.09 -4.90
CA PHE A 228 -17.04 -9.60 -5.71
C PHE A 228 -16.37 -10.81 -5.05
N GLY A 229 -16.17 -11.89 -5.80
CA GLY A 229 -15.63 -13.14 -5.24
C GLY A 229 -15.33 -14.26 -6.23
N LYS A 230 -15.84 -14.16 -7.46
CA LYS A 230 -15.84 -15.24 -8.45
C LYS A 230 -15.15 -14.83 -9.74
N ARG A 231 -14.86 -15.82 -10.59
CA ARG A 231 -14.16 -15.62 -11.87
C ARG A 231 -14.95 -14.69 -12.79
N GLU A 232 -16.25 -14.94 -12.92
CA GLU A 232 -17.17 -14.15 -13.76
C GLU A 232 -17.30 -12.68 -13.30
N ASP A 233 -16.97 -12.39 -12.04
CA ASP A 233 -17.05 -11.02 -11.54
C ASP A 233 -15.96 -10.12 -12.16
N VAL A 234 -14.83 -10.70 -12.57
CA VAL A 234 -13.70 -9.96 -13.17
C VAL A 234 -14.12 -9.25 -14.45
N ASP A 235 -14.98 -9.89 -15.25
CA ASP A 235 -15.48 -9.34 -16.52
C ASP A 235 -16.44 -8.17 -16.31
N THR A 236 -17.03 -8.05 -15.11
CA THR A 236 -17.96 -6.96 -14.78
C THR A 236 -17.27 -5.68 -14.32
N LEU A 237 -15.97 -5.74 -14.02
CA LEU A 237 -15.23 -4.58 -13.58
C LEU A 237 -15.05 -3.58 -14.74
N PRO A 238 -15.02 -2.26 -14.47
CA PRO A 238 -14.67 -1.28 -15.48
C PRO A 238 -13.16 -1.29 -15.77
N ASP A 239 -12.76 -0.57 -16.80
CA ASP A 239 -11.35 -0.27 -17.02
C ASP A 239 -10.84 0.65 -15.91
N GLY A 240 -9.66 0.33 -15.38
CA GLY A 240 -9.05 1.00 -14.24
C GLY A 240 -7.54 0.94 -14.33
N ASP A 241 -6.89 1.91 -13.71
CA ASP A 241 -5.44 2.04 -13.73
C ASP A 241 -4.81 1.41 -12.48
N MET A 242 -5.60 1.31 -11.39
CA MET A 242 -5.24 0.71 -10.12
C MET A 242 -6.45 -0.04 -9.53
N LEU A 243 -6.21 -1.23 -9.00
CA LEU A 243 -7.19 -2.03 -8.28
C LEU A 243 -6.75 -2.23 -6.83
N VAL A 244 -7.66 -2.00 -5.89
CA VAL A 244 -7.43 -2.17 -4.45
C VAL A 244 -8.44 -3.15 -3.87
N PHE A 245 -7.96 -4.14 -3.13
CA PHE A 245 -8.78 -4.99 -2.26
C PHE A 245 -8.54 -4.57 -0.81
N SER A 246 -9.58 -4.07 -0.13
CA SER A 246 -9.49 -3.45 1.20
C SER A 246 -10.37 -4.15 2.24
N PHE A 247 -10.41 -5.49 2.22
CA PHE A 247 -11.22 -6.27 3.15
C PHE A 247 -10.52 -7.54 3.64
N ALA A 248 -11.02 -8.04 4.77
CA ALA A 248 -10.49 -9.22 5.43
C ALA A 248 -10.78 -10.53 4.68
N ASN A 249 -9.82 -11.45 4.77
CA ASN A 249 -9.83 -12.77 4.17
C ASN A 249 -10.00 -12.67 2.64
N THR A 250 -9.23 -11.78 2.00
CA THR A 250 -9.14 -11.67 0.54
C THR A 250 -8.46 -12.91 -0.04
N ALA A 251 -7.52 -13.51 0.71
CA ALA A 251 -6.89 -14.78 0.36
C ALA A 251 -7.85 -15.96 0.18
N LEU A 252 -9.07 -15.89 0.75
CA LEU A 252 -10.08 -16.95 0.59
C LEU A 252 -10.88 -16.84 -0.71
N MET A 253 -10.58 -15.86 -1.57
CA MET A 253 -11.18 -15.76 -2.89
C MET A 253 -10.68 -16.87 -3.82
N ALA A 254 -11.44 -17.15 -4.89
CA ALA A 254 -11.05 -18.17 -5.86
C ALA A 254 -9.72 -17.79 -6.53
N SER A 255 -8.68 -18.60 -6.38
CA SER A 255 -7.33 -18.36 -6.92
C SER A 255 -7.32 -18.05 -8.43
N SER A 256 -8.29 -18.59 -9.17
CA SER A 256 -8.48 -18.35 -10.60
C SER A 256 -8.73 -16.89 -11.01
N ILE A 257 -9.05 -15.98 -10.08
CA ILE A 257 -9.26 -14.56 -10.38
C ILE A 257 -7.95 -13.80 -10.59
N TRP A 258 -6.87 -14.19 -9.90
CA TRP A 258 -5.65 -13.38 -9.84
C TRP A 258 -4.96 -13.22 -11.20
N PRO A 259 -4.78 -14.29 -12.00
CA PRO A 259 -4.19 -14.14 -13.33
C PRO A 259 -5.04 -13.26 -14.26
N LEU A 260 -6.38 -13.33 -14.15
CA LEU A 260 -7.28 -12.49 -14.94
C LEU A 260 -7.16 -11.01 -14.58
N LEU A 261 -7.04 -10.72 -13.28
CA LEU A 261 -6.86 -9.36 -12.80
C LEU A 261 -5.49 -8.81 -13.22
N GLN A 262 -4.41 -9.60 -13.15
CA GLN A 262 -3.08 -9.17 -13.59
C GLN A 262 -2.99 -8.93 -15.09
N ALA A 263 -3.71 -9.72 -15.89
CA ALA A 263 -3.80 -9.48 -17.33
C ALA A 263 -4.47 -8.13 -17.67
N ARG A 264 -5.29 -7.61 -16.75
CA ARG A 264 -6.14 -6.43 -16.98
C ARG A 264 -5.68 -5.16 -16.27
N TYR A 265 -5.10 -5.30 -15.07
CA TYR A 265 -4.72 -4.18 -14.21
C TYR A 265 -3.24 -4.17 -13.93
N ARG A 266 -2.63 -2.99 -14.17
CA ARG A 266 -1.18 -2.82 -14.05
C ARG A 266 -0.70 -2.74 -12.62
N LEU A 267 -1.51 -2.16 -11.72
CA LEU A 267 -1.25 -2.08 -10.29
C LEU A 267 -2.42 -2.68 -9.52
N ILE A 268 -2.13 -3.72 -8.73
CA ILE A 268 -3.09 -4.35 -7.82
C ILE A 268 -2.51 -4.29 -6.42
N VAL A 269 -3.28 -3.81 -5.45
CA VAL A 269 -2.89 -3.78 -4.03
C VAL A 269 -3.95 -4.50 -3.21
N VAL A 270 -3.54 -5.46 -2.39
CA VAL A 270 -4.40 -6.23 -1.51
C VAL A 270 -3.98 -5.98 -0.07
N LEU A 271 -4.90 -5.48 0.74
CA LEU A 271 -4.73 -5.30 2.17
C LEU A 271 -5.57 -6.34 2.90
N ASP A 272 -4.95 -7.46 3.23
CA ASP A 272 -5.65 -8.56 3.86
C ASP A 272 -5.52 -8.49 5.37
N GLY A 273 -6.61 -8.13 6.03
CA GLY A 273 -6.73 -8.22 7.48
C GLY A 273 -7.11 -9.64 7.89
N ILE A 274 -6.19 -10.39 8.49
CA ILE A 274 -6.48 -11.73 9.00
C ILE A 274 -7.21 -11.56 10.35
N LYS A 275 -8.52 -11.79 10.35
CA LYS A 275 -9.34 -11.75 11.57
C LYS A 275 -9.42 -13.12 12.26
N GLU A 276 -9.16 -14.20 11.54
CA GLU A 276 -9.26 -15.55 12.09
C GLU A 276 -8.14 -15.79 13.12
N ALA A 277 -8.55 -15.92 14.38
CA ALA A 277 -7.78 -16.65 15.37
C ALA A 277 -7.74 -18.12 14.94
N ILE A 278 -6.88 -18.43 13.97
CA ILE A 278 -6.51 -19.80 13.60
C ILE A 278 -5.83 -20.35 14.84
N THR A 279 -6.63 -21.02 15.66
CA THR A 279 -6.16 -21.68 16.86
C THR A 279 -5.46 -22.95 16.35
N LEU A 280 -4.12 -22.96 16.35
CA LEU A 280 -3.29 -24.17 16.26
C LEU A 280 -3.56 -25.12 15.06
N SER A 281 -3.70 -24.59 13.85
CA SER A 281 -3.40 -25.32 12.60
C SER A 281 -2.57 -24.44 11.65
N TYR A 282 -1.60 -23.75 12.24
CA TYR A 282 -0.91 -22.56 11.72
C TYR A 282 -0.04 -22.78 10.47
N LEU A 283 0.22 -24.02 10.05
CA LEU A 283 1.00 -24.29 8.85
C LEU A 283 0.12 -24.39 7.59
N ASP A 284 -0.96 -25.17 7.59
CA ASP A 284 -1.61 -25.55 6.34
C ASP A 284 -2.40 -24.42 5.67
N LEU A 285 -3.06 -23.54 6.43
CA LEU A 285 -3.83 -22.44 5.85
C LEU A 285 -2.94 -21.23 5.51
N PHE A 286 -1.89 -20.96 6.30
CA PHE A 286 -0.95 -19.89 5.98
C PHE A 286 -0.15 -20.24 4.72
N VAL A 287 0.27 -21.50 4.59
CA VAL A 287 0.89 -22.03 3.36
C VAL A 287 -0.08 -21.91 2.19
N ALA A 288 -1.30 -22.44 2.27
CA ALA A 288 -2.26 -22.37 1.15
C ALA A 288 -2.63 -20.94 0.70
N VAL A 289 -2.69 -19.97 1.63
CA VAL A 289 -2.99 -18.56 1.34
C VAL A 289 -1.81 -17.84 0.71
N VAL A 290 -0.62 -18.04 1.26
CA VAL A 290 0.61 -17.45 0.71
C VAL A 290 0.90 -18.06 -0.66
N ASP A 291 0.67 -19.37 -0.83
CA ASP A 291 0.80 -20.08 -2.09
C ASP A 291 -0.09 -19.46 -3.18
N SER A 292 -1.37 -19.17 -2.93
CA SER A 292 -2.25 -18.61 -3.98
C SER A 292 -1.80 -17.25 -4.51
N PHE A 293 -1.20 -16.39 -3.70
CA PHE A 293 -0.72 -15.08 -4.15
C PHE A 293 0.69 -15.16 -4.74
N LEU A 294 1.57 -15.97 -4.16
CA LEU A 294 2.92 -16.19 -4.68
C LEU A 294 2.90 -16.95 -6.01
N ASP A 295 2.02 -17.95 -6.17
CA ASP A 295 1.78 -18.67 -7.42
C ASP A 295 1.26 -17.74 -8.52
N ALA A 296 0.47 -16.73 -8.13
CA ALA A 296 0.05 -15.66 -9.02
C ALA A 296 1.15 -14.61 -9.26
N GLY A 297 2.30 -14.67 -8.60
CA GLY A 297 3.40 -13.73 -8.80
C GLY A 297 3.21 -12.36 -8.12
N PHE A 298 2.39 -12.29 -7.06
CA PHE A 298 2.33 -11.10 -6.21
C PHE A 298 3.57 -11.02 -5.33
N ARG A 299 4.07 -9.79 -5.13
CA ARG A 299 5.00 -9.48 -4.04
C ARG A 299 4.20 -9.34 -2.75
N ASN A 300 4.78 -9.71 -1.61
CA ASN A 300 4.08 -9.63 -0.34
C ASN A 300 4.98 -9.18 0.82
N PHE A 301 4.36 -8.59 1.83
CA PHE A 301 4.99 -8.30 3.10
C PHE A 301 3.96 -8.25 4.23
N THR A 302 4.43 -8.50 5.45
CA THR A 302 3.61 -8.34 6.65
C THR A 302 3.73 -6.89 7.14
N LEU A 303 2.60 -6.18 7.23
CA LEU A 303 2.55 -4.81 7.75
C LEU A 303 2.39 -4.80 9.27
N THR A 304 1.54 -5.67 9.79
CA THR A 304 1.36 -5.92 11.23
C THR A 304 1.10 -7.41 11.45
N GLU A 305 1.11 -7.88 12.69
CA GLU A 305 0.76 -9.27 13.03
C GLU A 305 -0.60 -9.74 12.46
N LYS A 306 -1.50 -8.80 12.14
CA LYS A 306 -2.86 -9.08 11.66
C LYS A 306 -3.11 -8.58 10.24
N THR A 307 -2.13 -7.96 9.59
CA THR A 307 -2.31 -7.37 8.26
C THR A 307 -1.16 -7.77 7.36
N SER A 308 -1.48 -8.55 6.34
CA SER A 308 -0.59 -8.84 5.22
C SER A 308 -0.95 -7.95 4.04
N VAL A 309 0.06 -7.53 3.28
CA VAL A 309 -0.11 -6.77 2.05
C VAL A 309 0.48 -7.57 0.91
N TYR A 310 -0.28 -7.65 -0.19
CA TYR A 310 0.16 -8.25 -1.44
C TYR A 310 0.02 -7.19 -2.54
N TYR A 311 1.00 -7.09 -3.44
CA TYR A 311 0.90 -6.19 -4.57
C TYR A 311 1.48 -6.77 -5.85
N HIS A 312 0.90 -6.36 -6.97
CA HIS A 312 1.39 -6.64 -8.31
C HIS A 312 1.60 -5.32 -9.04
N PHE A 313 2.73 -5.16 -9.72
CA PHE A 313 3.01 -4.03 -10.59
C PHE A 313 3.66 -4.50 -11.89
N ALA A 314 3.02 -4.27 -13.03
CA ALA A 314 3.51 -4.71 -14.34
C ALA A 314 4.44 -3.70 -15.05
N GLY A 315 5.00 -2.73 -14.32
CA GLY A 315 5.94 -1.72 -14.83
C GLY A 315 5.27 -0.45 -15.37
N LEU A 316 6.05 0.49 -15.89
CA LEU A 316 5.52 1.69 -16.55
C LEU A 316 4.96 1.36 -17.93
N PRO A 317 3.94 2.07 -18.44
CA PRO A 317 3.46 1.90 -19.81
C PRO A 317 4.60 2.13 -20.80
N THR A 318 4.78 1.23 -21.77
CA THR A 318 5.65 1.47 -22.92
C THR A 318 4.86 2.18 -24.00
N ASP A 319 5.47 3.13 -24.73
CA ASP A 319 4.83 3.96 -25.77
C ASP A 319 4.13 3.15 -26.89
N SER A 320 4.33 1.84 -26.94
CA SER A 320 3.65 0.90 -27.84
C SER A 320 2.19 0.58 -27.50
N MET A 321 1.69 0.95 -26.31
CA MET A 321 0.34 0.59 -25.85
C MET A 321 -0.74 1.66 -26.14
N THR A 322 -0.37 2.84 -26.63
CA THR A 322 -1.32 3.83 -27.16
C THR A 322 -1.58 3.59 -28.65
N GLN A 323 -2.24 2.48 -28.99
CA GLN A 323 -3.06 2.48 -30.19
C GLN A 323 -4.46 2.92 -29.79
N PRO A 324 -4.99 4.02 -30.34
CA PRO A 324 -6.41 4.31 -30.20
C PRO A 324 -7.16 3.13 -30.83
N ILE A 325 -8.12 2.56 -30.09
CA ILE A 325 -9.13 1.67 -30.66
C ILE A 325 -9.85 2.54 -31.70
N ALA A 326 -9.43 2.40 -32.96
CA ALA A 326 -10.11 3.02 -34.08
C ALA A 326 -11.55 2.51 -34.07
N ALA A 327 -12.49 3.45 -34.10
CA ALA A 327 -13.89 3.15 -34.35
C ALA A 327 -13.97 2.22 -35.56
N LEU A 328 -14.58 1.05 -35.37
CA LEU A 328 -15.07 0.24 -36.48
C LEU A 328 -16.24 1.03 -37.08
N ASP A 329 -15.92 1.89 -38.04
CA ASP A 329 -16.89 2.42 -38.98
C ASP A 329 -17.39 1.23 -39.80
N GLU A 330 -18.64 0.83 -39.52
CA GLU A 330 -19.48 0.11 -40.45
C GLU A 330 -19.65 0.97 -41.71
N HIS A 331 -18.95 0.64 -42.79
CA HIS A 331 -19.46 0.77 -44.16
C HIS A 331 -18.59 -0.07 -45.11
N SER A 332 -18.87 -1.37 -45.14
CA SER A 332 -18.51 -2.21 -46.28
C SER A 332 -19.37 -1.82 -47.48
N ASN A 333 -18.73 -1.16 -48.44
CA ASN A 333 -19.18 -1.08 -49.82
C ASN A 333 -19.49 -2.49 -50.34
N SER A 334 -20.75 -2.73 -50.71
CA SER A 334 -21.13 -3.80 -51.64
C SER A 334 -21.78 -3.17 -52.86
N ASN A 335 -20.95 -2.85 -53.85
CA ASN A 335 -21.38 -2.74 -55.24
C ASN A 335 -21.41 -4.16 -55.82
N GLY A 336 -22.58 -4.61 -56.24
CA GLY A 336 -22.74 -5.91 -56.88
C GLY A 336 -24.19 -6.24 -57.20
N ASP A 337 -24.85 -5.41 -57.99
CA ASP A 337 -26.04 -5.80 -58.76
C ASP A 337 -25.68 -6.96 -59.72
N PRO A 338 -26.60 -7.92 -59.94
CA PRO A 338 -27.38 -7.82 -61.17
C PRO A 338 -28.84 -8.29 -61.08
N GLN A 339 -29.68 -7.48 -61.73
CA GLN A 339 -30.81 -7.82 -62.64
C GLN A 339 -32.00 -8.68 -62.16
N CYS A 340 -33.12 -7.95 -62.02
CA CYS A 340 -34.46 -8.17 -62.60
C CYS A 340 -34.93 -9.59 -62.98
N ILE A 341 -36.02 -10.06 -62.34
CA ILE A 341 -37.19 -10.66 -63.01
C ILE A 341 -38.48 -10.25 -62.26
N ASN A 342 -39.45 -9.71 -63.01
CA ASN A 342 -40.83 -9.40 -62.60
C ASN A 342 -41.66 -10.66 -62.36
N GLY A 343 -42.64 -10.60 -61.45
CA GLY A 343 -43.70 -11.62 -61.36
C GLY A 343 -44.65 -11.38 -60.20
N SER A 344 -45.72 -10.64 -60.46
CA SER A 344 -46.96 -10.55 -59.68
C SER A 344 -47.59 -11.92 -59.40
N GLU A 345 -48.20 -12.12 -58.23
CA GLU A 345 -49.58 -12.61 -58.07
C GLU A 345 -50.02 -12.70 -56.59
N SER A 346 -51.26 -12.23 -56.37
CA SER A 346 -52.22 -12.42 -55.24
C SER A 346 -51.88 -11.95 -53.83
#